data_AF-A0A7V9FAQ0-F1
#
_entry.id   AF-A0A7V9FAQ0-F1
#
_cell.length_a   1.000
_cell.length_b   1.000
_cell.length_c   1.000
_cell.angle_alpha   90.00
_cell.angle_beta   90.00
_cell.angle_gamma   90.00
#
_symmetry.space_group_name_H-M   'P 1'
#
loop_
_entity.id
_entity.type
_entity.pdbx_description
1 polymer ?
#
loop_
_entity_poly.entity_id
_entity_poly.type
_entity_poly.pdbx_seq_one_letter_code
_entity_poly.pdbx_strand_id
1 'polypeptide(L)'
;MKQDKSRDITRRIADENVRSAYYESRQDKRESLIDAQIRAAQEQGKFDNLPGFGKPLSKDAGYEMAGEHWMSNHILKQAGYLPIWLELRKEIASERGDVEAALAAYHEQALNPVGSSPTTLRQLEDHYFQLATAINQKIDQHNDHCPNTQLLNRFREDATRR
;
A
#
# COMPACT_ATOMS: atom_id res chain seq x y z
N MET A 1 20.50 19.73 -60.82
CA MET A 1 19.62 18.90 -59.95
C MET A 1 19.91 19.04 -58.44
N LYS A 2 20.42 20.20 -57.95
CA LYS A 2 20.72 20.42 -56.50
C LYS A 2 19.86 21.52 -55.84
N GLN A 3 19.15 22.35 -56.62
CA GLN A 3 18.32 23.44 -56.06
C GLN A 3 16.94 22.97 -55.54
N ASP A 4 16.49 21.77 -55.93
CA ASP A 4 15.12 21.31 -55.67
C ASP A 4 14.94 20.73 -54.25
N LYS A 5 15.90 19.90 -53.79
CA LYS A 5 15.90 19.37 -52.41
C LYS A 5 16.06 20.44 -51.33
N SER A 6 16.83 21.49 -51.61
CA SER A 6 17.02 22.58 -50.66
C SER A 6 15.73 23.36 -50.44
N ARG A 7 14.89 23.52 -51.48
CA ARG A 7 13.58 24.16 -51.39
C ARG A 7 12.57 23.30 -50.61
N ASP A 8 12.62 21.97 -50.76
CA ASP A 8 11.77 21.03 -50.01
C ASP A 8 12.11 21.03 -48.50
N ILE A 9 13.40 21.08 -48.13
CA ILE A 9 13.82 21.18 -46.73
C ILE A 9 13.37 22.51 -46.10
N THR A 10 13.55 23.64 -46.79
CA THR A 10 13.10 24.95 -46.27
C THR A 10 11.58 25.01 -46.13
N ARG A 11 10.83 24.34 -47.01
CA ARG A 11 9.37 24.26 -46.92
C ARG A 11 8.91 23.43 -45.71
N ARG A 12 9.57 22.31 -45.43
CA ARG A 12 9.27 21.47 -44.25
C ARG A 12 9.57 22.20 -42.94
N ILE A 13 10.70 22.91 -42.86
CA ILE A 13 11.05 23.73 -41.69
C ILE A 13 10.03 24.85 -41.49
N ALA A 14 9.57 25.50 -42.56
CA ALA A 14 8.54 26.53 -42.48
C ALA A 14 7.19 25.96 -41.97
N ASP A 15 6.75 24.80 -42.46
CA ASP A 15 5.51 24.14 -42.01
C ASP A 15 5.59 23.69 -40.54
N GLU A 16 6.76 23.22 -40.09
CA GLU A 16 7.00 22.80 -38.71
C GLU A 16 7.03 24.01 -37.75
N ASN A 17 7.66 25.11 -38.14
CA ASN A 17 7.65 26.37 -37.37
C ASN A 17 6.25 26.97 -37.24
N VAL A 18 5.44 26.93 -38.31
CA VAL A 18 4.03 27.37 -38.28
C VAL A 18 3.21 26.48 -37.34
N ARG A 19 3.50 25.17 -37.32
CA ARG A 19 2.82 24.22 -36.44
C ARG A 19 3.22 24.42 -34.96
N SER A 20 4.49 24.70 -34.67
CA SER A 20 4.95 25.04 -33.30
C SER A 20 4.30 26.34 -32.80
N ALA A 21 4.33 27.40 -33.63
CA ALA A 21 3.69 28.68 -33.30
C ALA A 21 2.17 28.56 -33.08
N TYR A 22 1.49 27.66 -33.81
CA TYR A 22 0.08 27.36 -33.59
C TYR A 22 -0.17 26.67 -32.24
N TYR A 23 0.68 25.70 -31.86
CA TYR A 23 0.57 25.05 -30.55
C TYR A 23 0.89 26.00 -29.41
N GLU A 24 1.94 26.82 -29.52
CA GLU A 24 2.31 27.85 -28.54
C GLU A 24 1.18 28.88 -28.37
N SER A 25 0.65 29.46 -29.45
CA SER A 25 -0.47 30.41 -29.40
C SER A 25 -1.73 29.80 -28.77
N ARG A 26 -2.00 28.52 -29.03
CA ARG A 26 -3.13 27.81 -28.41
C ARG A 26 -2.87 27.55 -26.93
N GLN A 27 -1.64 27.21 -26.52
CA GLN A 27 -1.25 27.04 -25.12
C GLN A 27 -1.40 28.35 -24.36
N ASP A 28 -0.85 29.45 -24.87
CA ASP A 28 -0.98 30.80 -24.29
C ASP A 28 -2.44 31.20 -24.12
N LYS A 29 -3.28 30.92 -25.13
CA LYS A 29 -4.72 31.17 -25.04
C LYS A 29 -5.41 30.30 -24.00
N ARG A 30 -4.96 29.05 -23.78
CA ARG A 30 -5.50 28.18 -22.72
C ARG A 30 -5.07 28.67 -21.34
N GLU A 31 -3.80 29.00 -21.15
CA GLU A 31 -3.30 29.57 -19.90
C GLU A 31 -4.06 30.86 -19.56
N SER A 32 -4.26 31.75 -20.54
CA SER A 32 -5.05 32.98 -20.37
C SER A 32 -6.50 32.74 -19.97
N LEU A 33 -7.15 31.71 -20.51
CA LEU A 33 -8.52 31.34 -20.14
C LEU A 33 -8.59 30.74 -18.72
N ILE A 34 -7.60 29.92 -18.36
CA ILE A 34 -7.49 29.33 -17.01
C ILE A 34 -7.24 30.44 -15.99
N ASP A 35 -6.33 31.37 -16.25
CA ASP A 35 -6.03 32.52 -15.39
C ASP A 35 -7.25 33.43 -15.19
N ALA A 36 -8.00 33.70 -16.26
CA ALA A 36 -9.24 34.46 -16.17
C ALA A 36 -10.27 33.75 -15.29
N GLN A 37 -10.37 32.43 -15.38
CA GLN A 37 -11.27 31.63 -14.55
C GLN A 37 -10.83 31.59 -13.08
N ILE A 38 -9.52 31.48 -12.81
CA ILE A 38 -8.96 31.53 -11.45
C ILE A 38 -9.22 32.91 -10.84
N ARG A 39 -8.96 34.00 -11.58
CA ARG A 39 -9.19 35.37 -11.12
C ARG A 39 -10.67 35.62 -10.80
N ALA A 40 -11.57 35.22 -11.69
CA ALA A 40 -13.01 35.32 -11.43
C ALA A 40 -13.44 34.51 -10.20
N ALA A 41 -12.83 33.34 -9.95
CA ALA A 41 -13.10 32.55 -8.74
C ALA A 41 -12.55 33.22 -7.47
N GLN A 42 -11.40 33.88 -7.54
CA GLN A 42 -10.84 34.69 -6.44
C GLN A 42 -11.74 35.90 -6.14
N GLU A 43 -12.16 36.65 -7.16
CA GLU A 43 -13.07 37.81 -7.01
C GLU A 43 -14.43 37.41 -6.41
N GLN A 44 -14.91 36.20 -6.73
CA GLN A 44 -16.14 35.64 -6.17
C GLN A 44 -15.96 35.07 -4.76
N GLY A 45 -14.76 35.14 -4.18
CA GLY A 45 -14.47 34.59 -2.86
C GLY A 45 -14.59 33.06 -2.80
N LYS A 46 -14.50 32.34 -3.93
CA LYS A 46 -14.62 30.87 -3.94
C LYS A 46 -13.50 30.14 -3.19
N PHE A 47 -12.40 30.85 -2.93
CA PHE A 47 -11.29 30.36 -2.10
C PHE A 47 -11.36 30.87 -0.65
N ASP A 48 -12.32 31.75 -0.33
CA ASP A 48 -12.52 32.24 1.03
C ASP A 48 -13.23 31.17 1.86
N ASN A 49 -12.85 31.03 3.12
CA ASN A 49 -13.47 30.08 4.06
C ASN A 49 -13.46 28.61 3.61
N LEU A 50 -12.49 28.20 2.77
CA LEU A 50 -12.32 26.79 2.44
C LEU A 50 -12.19 25.94 3.70
N PRO A 51 -12.72 24.71 3.72
CA PRO A 51 -12.51 23.78 4.82
C PRO A 51 -11.02 23.61 5.11
N GLY A 52 -10.58 24.07 6.29
CA GLY A 52 -9.16 24.02 6.69
C GLY A 52 -8.36 25.29 6.41
N PHE A 53 -8.96 26.34 5.81
CA PHE A 53 -8.28 27.61 5.57
C PHE A 53 -7.80 28.26 6.87
N GLY A 54 -6.51 28.63 6.91
CA GLY A 54 -5.86 29.23 8.08
C GLY A 54 -5.70 28.31 9.29
N LYS A 55 -6.16 27.05 9.19
CA LYS A 55 -5.98 26.04 10.25
C LYS A 55 -4.64 25.33 10.03
N PRO A 56 -3.92 24.97 11.11
CA PRO A 56 -2.78 24.08 10.98
C PRO A 56 -3.22 22.80 10.28
N LEU A 57 -2.34 22.23 9.44
CA LEU A 57 -2.59 20.95 8.81
C LEU A 57 -3.02 19.94 9.88
N SER A 58 -4.11 19.21 9.62
CA SER A 58 -4.51 18.13 10.49
C SER A 58 -3.32 17.21 10.64
N LYS A 59 -2.93 16.90 11.89
CA LYS A 59 -2.05 15.79 12.16
C LYS A 59 -2.84 14.53 11.80
N ASP A 60 -2.84 14.19 10.52
CA ASP A 60 -3.39 12.92 10.09
C ASP A 60 -2.55 11.88 10.84
N ALA A 61 -3.15 11.21 11.83
CA ALA A 61 -2.43 10.35 12.76
C ALA A 61 -1.66 9.24 12.03
N GLY A 62 -2.03 8.96 10.77
CA GLY A 62 -1.33 8.05 9.89
C GLY A 62 -0.06 8.62 9.23
N TYR A 63 0.18 9.92 9.14
CA TYR A 63 1.35 10.49 8.43
C TYR A 63 2.66 10.15 9.15
N GLU A 64 2.75 10.45 10.44
CA GLU A 64 3.92 10.11 11.27
C GLU A 64 4.09 8.58 11.39
N MET A 65 2.99 7.82 11.34
CA MET A 65 3.00 6.37 11.53
C MET A 65 3.22 5.55 10.26
N ALA A 66 2.94 6.10 9.07
CA ALA A 66 3.01 5.37 7.80
C ALA A 66 4.23 5.73 6.96
N GLY A 67 4.91 6.85 7.23
CA GLY A 67 6.11 7.27 6.51
C GLY A 67 5.89 7.28 4.99
N GLU A 68 6.75 6.56 4.26
CA GLU A 68 6.66 6.41 2.80
C GLU A 68 5.36 5.71 2.34
N HIS A 69 4.75 4.89 3.19
CA HIS A 69 3.49 4.19 2.91
C HIS A 69 2.23 5.03 3.21
N TRP A 70 2.37 6.29 3.62
CA TRP A 70 1.22 7.14 3.93
C TRP A 70 0.29 7.31 2.73
N MET A 71 0.85 7.63 1.56
CA MET A 71 0.04 7.89 0.36
C MET A 71 -0.77 6.66 -0.06
N SER A 72 -0.15 5.48 -0.10
CA SER A 72 -0.84 4.24 -0.43
C SER A 72 -1.94 3.90 0.58
N ASN A 73 -1.66 4.06 1.88
CA ASN A 73 -2.63 3.80 2.93
C ASN A 73 -3.79 4.82 2.92
N HIS A 74 -3.51 6.08 2.60
CA HIS A 74 -4.51 7.14 2.49
C HIS A 74 -5.47 6.88 1.33
N ILE A 75 -4.96 6.51 0.14
CA ILE A 75 -5.77 6.17 -1.03
C ILE A 75 -6.68 4.97 -0.72
N LEU A 76 -6.14 3.90 -0.13
CA LEU A 76 -6.92 2.72 0.24
C LEU A 76 -8.05 3.08 1.22
N LYS A 77 -7.73 3.86 2.26
CA LYS A 77 -8.71 4.32 3.24
C LYS A 77 -9.81 5.18 2.61
N GLN A 78 -9.46 6.09 1.70
CA GLN A 78 -10.45 6.90 0.99
C GLN A 78 -11.35 6.06 0.08
N ALA A 79 -10.84 4.97 -0.48
CA ALA A 79 -11.60 4.01 -1.28
C ALA A 79 -12.40 3.00 -0.42
N GLY A 80 -12.32 3.04 0.90
CA GLY A 80 -13.01 2.13 1.81
C GLY A 80 -12.33 0.77 2.01
N TYR A 81 -11.08 0.63 1.57
CA TYR A 81 -10.26 -0.58 1.70
C TYR A 81 -9.26 -0.47 2.85
N LEU A 82 -8.78 -1.63 3.31
CA LEU A 82 -7.77 -1.72 4.36
C LEU A 82 -6.36 -1.82 3.73
N PRO A 83 -5.35 -1.21 4.34
CA PRO A 83 -3.96 -1.53 4.08
C PRO A 83 -3.67 -3.02 4.26
N ILE A 84 -2.75 -3.57 3.45
CA ILE A 84 -2.43 -5.00 3.44
C ILE A 84 -2.01 -5.55 4.81
N TRP A 85 -1.24 -4.78 5.59
CA TRP A 85 -0.82 -5.18 6.93
C TRP A 85 -2.02 -5.27 7.90
N LEU A 86 -3.06 -4.44 7.74
CA LEU A 86 -4.27 -4.53 8.55
C LEU A 86 -5.14 -5.73 8.16
N GLU A 87 -5.17 -6.10 6.87
CA GLU A 87 -5.84 -7.31 6.40
C GLU A 87 -5.15 -8.55 6.96
N LEU A 88 -3.83 -8.65 6.79
CA LEU A 88 -3.01 -9.73 7.36
C LEU A 88 -3.18 -9.83 8.87
N ARG A 89 -3.23 -8.70 9.59
CA ARG A 89 -3.45 -8.71 11.04
C ARG A 89 -4.79 -9.31 11.44
N LYS A 90 -5.85 -9.06 10.67
CA LYS A 90 -7.17 -9.67 10.92
C LYS A 90 -7.14 -11.17 10.66
N GLU A 91 -6.52 -11.60 9.56
CA GLU A 91 -6.36 -13.02 9.25
C GLU A 91 -5.56 -13.75 10.35
N ILE A 92 -4.41 -13.21 10.72
CA ILE A 92 -3.57 -13.76 11.80
C ILE A 92 -4.38 -13.86 13.10
N ALA A 93 -5.11 -12.81 13.48
CA ALA A 93 -5.93 -12.85 14.69
C ALA A 93 -7.00 -13.95 14.66
N SER A 94 -7.57 -14.25 13.49
CA SER A 94 -8.54 -15.33 13.31
C SER A 94 -7.88 -16.71 13.39
N GLU A 95 -6.71 -16.88 12.78
CA GLU A 95 -6.02 -18.18 12.66
C GLU A 95 -5.21 -18.56 13.91
N ARG A 96 -4.84 -17.59 14.75
CA ARG A 96 -4.07 -17.84 15.98
C ARG A 96 -4.74 -18.84 16.91
N GLY A 97 -6.07 -18.81 17.00
CA GLY A 97 -6.82 -19.74 17.85
C GLY A 97 -6.63 -21.20 17.44
N ASP A 98 -6.57 -21.48 16.13
CA ASP A 98 -6.39 -22.84 15.62
C ASP A 98 -4.99 -23.38 15.94
N VAL A 99 -3.97 -22.53 15.83
CA VAL A 99 -2.59 -22.88 16.18
C VAL A 99 -2.46 -23.15 17.69
N GLU A 100 -3.06 -22.29 18.52
CA GLU A 100 -3.05 -22.43 19.98
C GLU A 100 -3.78 -23.70 20.43
N ALA A 101 -4.91 -24.04 19.77
CA ALA A 101 -5.64 -25.27 20.02
C ALA A 101 -4.83 -26.52 19.60
N ALA A 102 -4.18 -26.50 18.43
CA ALA A 102 -3.33 -27.59 17.98
C ALA A 102 -2.14 -27.83 18.91
N LEU A 103 -1.50 -26.74 19.38
CA LEU A 103 -0.42 -26.80 20.35
C LEU A 103 -0.87 -27.39 21.68
N ALA A 104 -2.05 -26.99 22.18
CA ALA A 104 -2.62 -27.52 23.41
C ALA A 104 -2.89 -29.04 23.31
N ALA A 105 -3.49 -29.48 22.20
CA ALA A 105 -3.77 -30.91 21.96
C ALA A 105 -2.48 -31.75 21.90
N TYR A 106 -1.42 -31.23 21.26
CA TYR A 106 -0.11 -31.87 21.27
C TYR A 106 0.47 -31.97 22.69
N HIS A 107 0.50 -30.85 23.43
CA HIS A 107 1.05 -30.82 24.79
C HIS A 107 0.31 -31.73 25.77
N GLU A 108 -1.02 -31.79 25.69
CA GLU A 108 -1.84 -32.64 26.56
C GLU A 108 -1.47 -34.12 26.41
N GLN A 109 -1.30 -34.58 25.17
CA GLN A 109 -0.93 -35.96 24.87
C GLN A 109 0.55 -36.23 25.20
N ALA A 110 1.44 -35.25 24.97
CA ALA A 110 2.85 -35.35 25.32
C ALA A 110 3.09 -35.46 26.83
N LEU A 111 2.26 -34.81 27.66
CA LEU A 111 2.32 -34.93 29.12
C LEU A 111 1.78 -36.26 29.65
N ASN A 112 0.90 -36.93 28.90
CA ASN A 112 0.22 -38.18 29.29
C ASN A 112 0.52 -39.35 28.33
N PRO A 113 1.80 -39.79 28.21
CA PRO A 113 2.21 -40.73 27.16
C PRO A 113 1.64 -42.14 27.30
N VAL A 114 1.02 -42.47 28.44
CA VAL A 114 0.48 -43.82 28.73
C VAL A 114 -0.71 -44.18 27.82
N GLY A 115 -1.41 -43.19 27.25
CA GLY A 115 -2.60 -43.39 26.41
C GLY A 115 -2.40 -43.13 24.91
N SER A 116 -1.25 -42.60 24.51
CA SER A 116 -1.04 -42.06 23.17
C SER A 116 -0.13 -42.97 22.35
N SER A 117 -0.61 -43.43 21.19
CA SER A 117 0.26 -44.13 20.23
C SER A 117 1.36 -43.17 19.73
N PRO A 118 2.62 -43.62 19.57
CA PRO A 118 3.69 -42.77 19.03
C PRO A 118 3.36 -42.13 17.68
N THR A 119 2.56 -42.83 16.85
CA THR A 119 2.10 -42.31 15.56
C THR A 119 1.11 -41.16 15.73
N THR A 120 0.22 -41.24 16.72
CA THR A 120 -0.75 -40.18 17.02
C THR A 120 -0.06 -38.91 17.52
N LEU A 121 0.93 -39.06 18.42
CA LEU A 121 1.73 -37.91 18.89
C LEU A 121 2.42 -37.20 17.74
N ARG A 122 3.04 -37.96 16.83
CA ARG A 122 3.72 -37.40 15.66
C ARG A 122 2.75 -36.69 14.71
N GLN A 123 1.55 -37.23 14.50
CA GLN A 123 0.53 -36.59 13.68
C GLN A 123 0.07 -35.24 14.27
N LEU A 124 -0.12 -35.18 15.59
CA LEU A 124 -0.48 -33.95 16.30
C LEU A 124 0.64 -32.91 16.23
N GLU A 125 1.89 -33.36 16.40
CA GLU A 125 3.07 -32.52 16.23
C GLU A 125 3.13 -31.95 14.82
N ASP A 126 3.12 -32.79 13.79
CA ASP A 126 3.18 -32.39 12.38
C ASP A 126 2.05 -31.39 12.05
N HIS A 127 0.85 -31.59 12.60
CA HIS A 127 -0.28 -30.68 12.43
C HIS A 127 -0.03 -29.29 13.04
N TYR A 128 0.43 -29.21 14.29
CA TYR A 128 0.82 -27.95 14.92
C TYR A 128 1.89 -27.22 14.09
N PHE A 129 2.93 -27.95 13.67
CA PHE A 129 4.03 -27.38 12.90
C PHE A 129 3.57 -26.79 11.56
N GLN A 130 2.67 -27.46 10.86
CA GLN A 130 2.11 -26.96 9.61
C GLN A 130 1.37 -25.64 9.81
N LEU A 131 0.48 -25.58 10.82
CA LEU A 131 -0.27 -24.37 11.13
C LEU A 131 0.63 -23.22 11.61
N ALA A 132 1.58 -23.52 12.49
CA ALA A 132 2.55 -22.55 13.00
C ALA A 132 3.44 -21.97 11.89
N THR A 133 3.88 -22.80 10.95
CA THR A 133 4.67 -22.34 9.79
C THR A 133 3.83 -21.44 8.90
N ALA A 134 2.59 -21.82 8.60
CA ALA A 134 1.69 -21.03 7.76
C ALA A 134 1.40 -19.65 8.36
N ILE A 135 1.09 -19.59 9.66
CA ILE A 135 0.81 -18.31 10.33
C ILE A 135 2.08 -17.46 10.48
N ASN A 136 3.25 -18.08 10.70
CA ASN A 136 4.51 -17.35 10.80
C ASN A 136 4.86 -16.66 9.48
N GLN A 137 4.60 -17.28 8.32
CA GLN A 137 4.76 -16.61 7.03
C GLN A 137 3.87 -15.36 6.91
N LYS A 138 2.63 -15.41 7.40
CA LYS A 138 1.74 -14.24 7.43
C LYS A 138 2.23 -13.17 8.41
N ILE A 139 2.74 -13.58 9.57
CA ILE A 139 3.33 -12.69 10.57
C ILE A 139 4.55 -11.97 10.01
N ASP A 140 5.43 -12.67 9.30
CA ASP A 140 6.60 -12.09 8.66
C ASP A 140 6.17 -11.06 7.60
N GLN A 141 5.23 -11.42 6.72
CA GLN A 141 4.66 -10.48 5.75
C GLN A 141 4.00 -9.27 6.42
N HIS A 142 3.22 -9.47 7.48
CA HIS A 142 2.64 -8.39 8.26
C HIS A 142 3.74 -7.45 8.77
N ASN A 143 4.76 -8.01 9.41
CA ASN A 143 5.84 -7.27 10.05
C ASN A 143 6.67 -6.48 9.03
N ASP A 144 6.90 -7.03 7.85
CA ASP A 144 7.60 -6.37 6.74
C ASP A 144 6.82 -5.15 6.21
N HIS A 145 5.50 -5.25 6.15
CA HIS A 145 4.63 -4.19 5.61
C HIS A 145 4.07 -3.24 6.68
N CYS A 146 4.26 -3.55 7.97
CA CYS A 146 3.75 -2.76 9.08
C CYS A 146 4.64 -1.52 9.24
N PRO A 147 4.12 -0.31 9.01
CA PRO A 147 4.94 0.89 9.03
C PRO A 147 5.31 1.36 10.45
N ASN A 148 4.86 0.65 11.49
CA ASN A 148 5.07 1.00 12.89
C ASN A 148 5.55 -0.23 13.71
N THR A 149 5.83 -0.01 14.99
CA THR A 149 6.35 -1.04 15.92
C THR A 149 5.31 -2.06 16.41
N GLN A 150 4.11 -2.15 15.81
CA GLN A 150 3.09 -3.14 16.16
C GLN A 150 3.39 -4.53 15.57
N LEU A 151 4.65 -4.95 15.70
CA LEU A 151 5.12 -6.25 15.22
C LEU A 151 4.44 -7.37 16.00
N LEU A 152 4.11 -8.43 15.28
CA LEU A 152 3.50 -9.63 15.86
C LEU A 152 4.57 -10.66 16.15
N ASN A 153 4.42 -11.34 17.29
CA ASN A 153 5.30 -12.42 17.71
C ASN A 153 4.98 -13.69 16.93
N ARG A 154 6.03 -14.31 16.39
CA ARG A 154 5.99 -15.65 15.82
C ARG A 154 5.69 -16.72 16.86
N PHE A 155 5.05 -17.80 16.44
CA PHE A 155 5.04 -19.05 17.19
C PHE A 155 6.42 -19.69 17.14
N ARG A 156 6.79 -20.47 18.16
CA ARG A 156 8.07 -21.19 18.19
C ARG A 156 7.88 -22.59 17.65
N GLU A 157 8.22 -22.79 16.38
CA GLU A 157 8.29 -24.08 15.71
C GLU A 157 9.63 -24.79 16.01
N ASP A 158 10.74 -24.05 16.05
CA ASP A 158 12.09 -24.66 16.16
C ASP A 158 12.41 -25.26 17.55
N ALA A 159 11.65 -24.92 18.58
CA ALA A 159 11.90 -25.37 19.95
C ALA A 159 11.54 -26.84 20.19
N THR A 160 10.57 -27.37 19.43
CA THR A 160 10.04 -28.73 19.60
C THR A 160 10.80 -29.80 18.80
N ARG A 161 11.63 -29.42 17.82
CA ARG A 161 12.31 -30.37 16.90
C ARG A 161 13.84 -30.51 17.12
N ARG A 162 14.34 -30.27 18.32
CA ARG A 162 15.78 -30.43 18.64
C ARG A 162 16.17 -31.86 18.98
#